data_AF-A0A951ES99-F1
#
_entry.id   AF-A0A951ES99-F1
#
_cell.length_a   1.000
_cell.length_b   1.000
_cell.length_c   1.000
_cell.angle_alpha   90.00
_cell.angle_beta   90.00
_cell.angle_gamma   90.00
#
_symmetry.space_group_name_H-M   'P 1'
#
loop_
_entity.id
_entity.type
_entity.pdbx_description
1 polymer ?
#
loop_
_entity_poly.entity_id
_entity_poly.type
_entity_poly.pdbx_seq_one_letter_code
_entity_poly.pdbx_strand_id
1 'polypeptide(L)'
;MPPTIRRWRRTRREHGVSEGVMAKAYRFLHAVLTTAVEDGSIRCNPCTIKGASQHEADERPVATLAQVFALAEAIQPRYRLVVLLATFTSLRYGEIMGLHRDDFALADRKVTIDRVRIQPDTGPIFDGDPKPPVGAR
;
A
#
# COMPACT_ATOMS: atom_id res chain seq x y z
N MET A 1 -2.56 -19.10 -32.18
CA MET A 1 -3.35 -18.13 -31.41
C MET A 1 -2.42 -17.17 -30.67
N PRO A 2 -2.29 -15.91 -31.10
CA PRO A 2 -2.34 -14.84 -30.10
C PRO A 2 -3.22 -13.68 -30.59
N PRO A 3 -3.97 -12.94 -29.74
CA PRO A 3 -3.40 -12.37 -28.51
C PRO A 3 -4.44 -11.94 -27.44
N THR A 4 -5.14 -12.83 -26.73
CA THR A 4 -6.09 -12.40 -25.68
C THR A 4 -5.41 -11.52 -24.63
N ILE A 5 -4.19 -11.89 -24.21
CA ILE A 5 -3.39 -11.13 -23.23
C ILE A 5 -2.89 -9.79 -23.78
N ARG A 6 -2.37 -9.74 -25.03
CA ARG A 6 -1.90 -8.45 -25.59
C ARG A 6 -3.07 -7.52 -25.88
N ARG A 7 -4.22 -8.04 -26.34
CA ARG A 7 -5.45 -7.28 -26.55
C ARG A 7 -5.96 -6.73 -25.22
N TRP A 8 -6.11 -7.59 -24.20
CA TRP A 8 -6.50 -7.17 -22.85
C TRP A 8 -5.59 -6.07 -22.30
N ARG A 9 -4.27 -6.24 -22.40
CA ARG A 9 -3.30 -5.24 -21.92
C ARG A 9 -3.41 -3.92 -22.67
N ARG A 10 -3.63 -3.96 -23.99
CA ARG A 10 -3.86 -2.76 -24.81
C ARG A 10 -5.15 -2.04 -24.39
N THR A 11 -6.26 -2.77 -24.34
CA THR A 11 -7.58 -2.21 -23.96
C THR A 11 -7.54 -1.58 -22.57
N ARG A 12 -6.92 -2.21 -21.58
CA ARG A 12 -6.80 -1.62 -20.24
C ARG A 12 -5.98 -0.33 -20.21
N ARG A 13 -4.94 -0.23 -21.05
CA ARG A 13 -4.16 1.01 -21.19
C ARG A 13 -4.94 2.11 -21.90
N GLU A 14 -5.72 1.76 -22.92
CA GLU A 14 -6.63 2.70 -23.59
C GLU A 14 -7.69 3.26 -22.62
N HIS A 15 -8.11 2.47 -21.61
CA HIS A 15 -8.98 2.93 -20.51
C HIS A 15 -8.24 3.66 -19.38
N GLY A 16 -6.98 4.06 -19.57
CA GLY A 16 -6.25 4.91 -18.62
C GLY A 16 -5.68 4.19 -17.40
N VAL A 17 -5.61 2.85 -17.38
CA VAL A 17 -4.96 2.13 -16.28
C VAL A 17 -3.46 2.43 -16.27
N SER A 18 -2.95 2.92 -15.13
CA SER A 18 -1.54 3.28 -14.98
C SER A 18 -0.61 2.07 -15.20
N GLU A 19 0.63 2.35 -15.58
CA GLU A 19 1.59 1.29 -15.85
C GLU A 19 1.86 0.40 -14.63
N GLY A 20 1.98 0.99 -13.44
CA GLY A 20 2.15 0.23 -12.20
C GLY A 20 0.97 -0.68 -11.86
N VAL A 21 -0.26 -0.23 -12.11
CA VAL A 21 -1.45 -1.08 -11.92
C VAL A 21 -1.47 -2.21 -12.96
N MET A 22 -1.14 -1.90 -14.22
CA MET A 22 -1.05 -2.92 -15.28
C MET A 22 0.02 -3.98 -15.00
N ALA A 23 1.19 -3.58 -14.49
CA ALA A 23 2.27 -4.50 -14.13
C ALA A 23 1.85 -5.44 -12.98
N LYS A 24 1.17 -4.91 -11.96
CA LYS A 24 0.60 -5.71 -10.87
C LYS A 24 -0.46 -6.69 -11.37
N ALA A 25 -1.40 -6.22 -12.19
CA ALA A 25 -2.45 -7.06 -12.77
C ALA A 25 -1.86 -8.18 -13.65
N TYR A 26 -0.85 -7.86 -14.47
CA TYR A 26 -0.15 -8.85 -15.29
C TYR A 26 0.59 -9.88 -14.42
N ARG A 27 1.26 -9.45 -13.34
CA ARG A 27 1.96 -10.33 -12.40
C ARG A 27 0.99 -11.31 -11.73
N PHE A 28 -0.15 -10.82 -11.26
CA PHE A 28 -1.21 -11.64 -10.69
C PHE A 28 -1.73 -12.67 -11.71
N LEU A 29 -2.08 -12.21 -12.91
CA LEU A 29 -2.57 -13.10 -13.98
C LEU A 29 -1.54 -14.16 -14.38
N HIS A 30 -0.27 -13.79 -14.48
CA HIS A 30 0.82 -14.74 -14.74
C HIS A 30 0.90 -15.80 -13.64
N ALA A 31 0.80 -15.42 -12.37
CA ALA A 31 0.84 -16.36 -11.24
C ALA A 31 -0.33 -17.36 -11.30
N VAL A 32 -1.56 -16.86 -11.44
CA VAL A 32 -2.77 -17.71 -11.56
C VAL A 32 -2.64 -18.70 -12.73
N LEU A 33 -2.20 -18.24 -13.90
CA LEU A 33 -2.04 -19.10 -15.08
C LEU A 33 -0.83 -20.03 -14.99
N THR A 34 0.14 -19.75 -14.12
CA THR A 34 1.25 -20.69 -13.84
C THR A 34 0.73 -21.84 -12.99
N THR A 35 -0.01 -21.56 -11.92
CA THR A 35 -0.69 -22.59 -11.12
C THR A 35 -1.61 -23.45 -11.97
N ALA A 36 -2.39 -22.85 -12.89
CA ALA A 36 -3.23 -23.61 -13.81
C ALA A 36 -2.45 -24.54 -14.77
N VAL A 37 -1.20 -24.22 -15.10
CA VAL A 37 -0.32 -25.13 -15.87
C VAL A 37 0.19 -26.26 -14.98
N GLU A 38 0.61 -25.94 -13.75
CA GLU A 38 1.08 -26.91 -12.76
C GLU A 38 0.00 -27.94 -12.41
N ASP A 39 -1.25 -27.49 -12.31
CA ASP A 39 -2.43 -28.33 -12.10
C ASP A 39 -2.90 -29.07 -13.37
N GLY A 40 -2.23 -28.87 -14.52
CA GLY A 40 -2.59 -29.49 -15.80
C GLY A 40 -3.89 -28.98 -16.44
N SER A 41 -4.50 -27.93 -15.91
CA SER A 41 -5.75 -27.34 -16.43
C SER A 41 -5.55 -26.66 -17.79
N ILE A 42 -4.37 -26.11 -18.03
CA ILE A 42 -3.97 -25.57 -19.34
C ILE A 42 -2.58 -26.07 -19.73
N ARG A 43 -2.33 -26.20 -21.03
CA ARG A 43 -1.05 -26.73 -21.54
C ARG A 43 0.13 -25.77 -21.35
N CYS A 44 -0.11 -24.46 -21.43
CA CYS A 44 0.95 -23.46 -21.31
C CYS A 44 0.41 -22.10 -20.88
N ASN A 45 1.26 -21.30 -20.24
CA ASN A 45 0.91 -19.96 -19.78
C ASN A 45 1.01 -18.94 -20.94
N PRO A 46 -0.10 -18.27 -21.32
CA PRO A 46 -0.10 -17.28 -22.40
C PRO A 46 0.55 -15.93 -22.03
N CYS A 47 0.88 -15.69 -20.76
CA CYS A 47 1.54 -14.46 -20.29
C CYS A 47 3.05 -14.45 -20.62
N THR A 48 3.41 -14.37 -21.89
CA THR A 48 4.82 -14.45 -22.37
C THR A 48 5.50 -13.10 -22.62
N ILE A 49 4.83 -11.97 -22.35
CA ILE A 49 5.37 -10.64 -22.61
C ILE A 49 6.48 -10.32 -21.60
N LYS A 50 7.73 -10.22 -22.07
CA LYS A 50 8.88 -9.84 -21.26
C LYS A 50 8.69 -8.44 -20.67
N GLY A 51 9.05 -8.28 -19.39
CA GLY A 51 8.94 -7.02 -18.66
C GLY A 51 7.51 -6.57 -18.33
N ALA A 52 6.47 -7.29 -18.75
CA ALA A 52 5.09 -6.83 -18.53
C ALA A 52 4.61 -6.86 -17.07
N SER A 53 5.33 -7.56 -16.19
CA SER A 53 5.12 -7.59 -14.73
C SER A 53 6.00 -6.60 -13.96
N GLN A 54 6.90 -5.91 -14.66
CA GLN A 54 7.82 -4.94 -14.07
C GLN A 54 7.27 -3.54 -14.24
N HIS A 55 7.43 -2.74 -13.20
CA HIS A 55 7.19 -1.31 -13.22
C HIS A 55 8.17 -0.70 -12.23
N GLU A 56 9.01 0.19 -12.72
CA GLU A 56 9.90 1.01 -11.92
C GLU A 56 9.12 2.29 -11.61
N ALA A 57 8.91 2.53 -10.33
CA ALA A 57 8.25 3.76 -9.88
C ALA A 57 9.34 4.80 -9.64
N ASP A 58 9.10 6.02 -10.09
CA ASP A 58 9.98 7.14 -9.77
C ASP A 58 10.15 7.26 -8.26
N GLU A 59 11.37 7.58 -7.84
CA GLU A 59 11.67 7.80 -6.44
C GLU A 59 10.79 8.96 -5.92
N ARG A 60 10.07 8.69 -4.83
CA ARG A 60 9.26 9.73 -4.20
C ARG A 60 10.17 10.63 -3.38
N PRO A 61 10.15 11.96 -3.60
CA PRO A 61 10.94 12.87 -2.80
C PRO A 61 10.52 12.76 -1.33
N VAL A 62 11.53 12.71 -0.45
CA VAL A 62 11.32 12.65 0.99
C VAL A 62 11.38 14.06 1.57
N ALA A 63 10.46 14.38 2.48
CA ALA A 63 10.46 15.67 3.16
C ALA A 63 11.69 15.80 4.08
N THR A 64 12.36 16.95 4.01
CA THR A 64 13.39 17.32 4.99
C THR A 64 12.77 17.62 6.36
N LEU A 65 13.56 17.53 7.44
CA LEU A 65 13.06 17.88 8.78
C LEU A 65 12.53 19.32 8.84
N ALA A 66 13.17 20.26 8.14
CA ALA A 66 12.70 21.64 8.06
C ALA A 66 11.31 21.73 7.41
N GLN A 67 11.08 20.97 6.33
CA GLN A 67 9.76 20.90 5.68
C GLN A 67 8.71 20.23 6.59
N VAL A 68 9.10 19.20 7.35
CA VAL A 68 8.19 18.54 8.32
C VAL A 68 7.74 19.52 9.39
N PHE A 69 8.66 20.26 10.01
CA PHE A 69 8.30 21.24 11.03
C PHE A 69 7.47 22.39 10.45
N ALA A 70 7.83 22.90 9.26
CA ALA A 70 7.02 23.92 8.58
C ALA A 70 5.59 23.43 8.30
N LEU A 71 5.43 22.17 7.87
CA LEU A 71 4.12 21.55 7.66
C LEU A 71 3.35 21.39 8.97
N ALA A 72 4.02 20.97 10.05
CA ALA A 72 3.41 20.79 11.36
C ALA A 72 2.88 22.12 11.94
N GLU A 73 3.52 23.24 11.63
CA GLU A 73 3.06 24.57 12.03
C GLU A 73 1.99 25.16 11.08
N ALA A 74 2.03 24.83 9.78
CA ALA A 74 1.07 25.34 8.80
C ALA A 74 -0.27 24.58 8.77
N ILE A 75 -0.28 23.31 9.18
CA ILE A 75 -1.49 22.48 9.21
C ILE A 75 -2.46 22.93 10.32
N GLN A 76 -3.74 22.55 10.20
CA GLN A 76 -4.71 22.80 11.28
C GLN A 76 -4.19 22.21 12.60
N PRO A 77 -4.24 22.95 13.74
CA PRO A 77 -3.59 22.55 14.99
C PRO A 77 -3.93 21.13 15.47
N ARG A 78 -5.17 20.67 15.22
CA ARG A 78 -5.62 19.30 15.54
C ARG A 78 -4.86 18.19 14.83
N TYR A 79 -4.25 18.45 13.67
CA TYR A 79 -3.50 17.46 12.88
C TYR A 79 -1.99 17.57 13.05
N ARG A 80 -1.50 18.53 13.83
CA ARG A 80 -0.06 18.72 14.09
C ARG A 80 0.59 17.43 14.63
N LEU A 81 -0.09 16.75 15.55
CA LEU A 81 0.39 15.50 16.13
C LEU A 81 0.53 14.38 15.08
N VAL A 82 -0.37 14.32 14.09
CA VAL A 82 -0.34 13.30 13.02
C VAL A 82 0.94 13.44 12.19
N VAL A 83 1.32 14.67 11.83
CA VAL A 83 2.55 14.96 11.08
C VAL A 83 3.78 14.50 11.86
N LEU A 84 3.86 14.89 13.13
CA LEU A 84 5.00 14.55 13.98
C LEU A 84 5.11 13.03 14.23
N LEU A 85 3.99 12.35 14.51
CA LEU A 85 4.00 10.90 14.69
C LEU A 85 4.42 10.18 13.41
N ALA A 86 3.85 10.55 12.25
CA ALA A 86 4.21 9.93 10.97
C ALA A 86 5.71 10.03 10.66
N THR A 87 6.36 11.14 11.05
CA THR A 87 7.81 11.31 10.84
C THR A 87 8.66 10.59 11.88
N PHE A 88 8.35 10.73 13.18
CA PHE A 88 9.27 10.29 14.24
C PHE A 88 9.03 8.87 14.75
N THR A 89 7.84 8.31 14.51
CA THR A 89 7.49 6.96 15.00
C THR A 89 7.38 5.93 13.89
N SER A 90 7.46 6.34 12.62
CA SER A 90 7.26 5.48 11.44
C SER A 90 5.95 4.68 11.47
N LEU A 91 4.94 5.16 12.21
CA LEU A 91 3.62 4.54 12.27
C LEU A 91 2.89 4.70 10.93
N ARG A 92 2.10 3.70 10.58
CA ARG A 92 1.22 3.76 9.41
C ARG A 92 0.03 4.65 9.68
N TYR A 93 -0.53 5.21 8.61
CA TYR A 93 -1.71 6.08 8.70
C TYR A 93 -2.84 5.47 9.55
N GLY A 94 -3.20 4.21 9.32
CA GLY A 94 -4.24 3.54 10.10
C GLY A 94 -3.89 3.36 11.58
N GLU A 95 -2.62 3.16 11.92
CA GLU A 95 -2.16 3.08 13.32
C GLU A 95 -2.32 4.45 13.98
N ILE A 96 -1.86 5.53 13.33
CA ILE A 96 -2.00 6.90 13.87
C ILE A 96 -3.48 7.28 14.03
N MET A 97 -4.33 6.94 13.06
CA MET A 97 -5.76 7.24 13.11
C MET A 97 -6.52 6.35 14.12
N GLY A 98 -5.92 5.25 14.57
CA GLY A 98 -6.45 4.39 15.62
C GLY A 98 -6.10 4.84 17.03
N LEU A 99 -5.17 5.79 17.20
CA LEU A 99 -4.71 6.24 18.52
C LEU A 99 -5.79 7.01 19.28
N HIS A 100 -5.93 6.67 20.54
CA HIS A 100 -6.72 7.35 21.55
C HIS A 100 -5.80 8.09 22.52
N ARG A 101 -6.36 8.98 23.36
CA ARG A 101 -5.57 9.74 24.34
C ARG A 101 -4.88 8.83 25.37
N ASP A 102 -5.53 7.75 25.75
CA ASP A 102 -5.04 6.82 26.79
C ASP A 102 -3.87 5.95 26.31
N ASP A 103 -3.60 5.95 24.99
CA ASP A 103 -2.46 5.23 24.41
C ASP A 103 -1.12 5.95 24.64
N PHE A 104 -1.16 7.20 25.13
CA PHE A 104 0.02 8.03 25.38
C PHE A 104 0.43 8.00 26.85
N ALA A 105 1.46 7.24 27.17
CA ALA A 105 2.13 7.30 28.45
C ALA A 105 3.18 8.42 28.43
N LEU A 106 2.75 9.65 28.70
CA LEU A 106 3.60 10.85 28.58
C LEU A 106 4.80 10.86 29.53
N ALA A 107 4.65 10.30 30.74
CA ALA A 107 5.74 10.17 31.71
C ALA A 107 6.87 9.28 31.16
N ASP A 108 6.50 8.20 30.49
CA ASP A 108 7.43 7.23 29.92
C ASP A 108 7.82 7.54 28.47
N ARG A 109 7.22 8.58 27.88
CA ARG A 109 7.36 8.95 26.46
C ARG A 109 7.06 7.79 25.51
N LYS A 110 6.04 6.99 25.85
CA LYS A 110 5.62 5.84 25.07
C LYS A 110 4.26 6.08 24.42
N VAL A 111 4.09 5.49 23.25
CA VAL A 111 2.81 5.34 22.57
C VAL A 111 2.56 3.85 22.38
N THR A 112 1.37 3.38 22.77
CA THR A 112 0.96 1.98 22.60
C THR A 112 0.10 1.86 21.34
N ILE A 113 0.33 0.82 20.55
CA ILE A 113 -0.45 0.55 19.34
C ILE A 113 -1.11 -0.80 19.50
N ASP A 114 -2.39 -0.79 19.85
CA ASP A 114 -3.22 -1.98 20.04
C ASP A 114 -4.31 -2.14 18.97
N ARG A 115 -4.48 -1.13 18.10
CA ARG A 115 -5.51 -1.10 17.05
C ARG A 115 -5.06 -0.33 15.83
N VAL A 116 -5.73 -0.60 14.71
CA VAL A 116 -5.56 0.10 13.43
C VAL A 116 -6.91 0.50 12.89
N ARG A 117 -7.07 1.78 12.56
CA ARG A 117 -8.23 2.29 11.85
C ARG A 117 -8.17 1.93 10.38
N ILE A 118 -9.13 1.15 9.92
CA ILE A 118 -9.26 0.71 8.53
C ILE A 118 -10.41 1.48 7.88
N GLN A 119 -10.10 2.16 6.78
CA GLN A 119 -11.07 2.82 5.92
C GLN A 119 -11.12 2.10 4.57
N PRO A 120 -12.11 1.24 4.34
CA PRO A 120 -12.32 0.60 3.04
C PRO A 120 -12.77 1.61 1.99
N ASP A 121 -12.55 1.30 0.70
CA ASP A 121 -13.13 2.06 -0.42
C ASP A 121 -14.67 2.01 -0.41
N THR A 122 -15.25 0.94 0.14
CA THR A 122 -16.69 0.75 0.29
C THR A 122 -17.03 0.14 1.65
N GLY A 123 -18.01 0.72 2.35
CA GLY A 123 -18.46 0.25 3.67
C GLY A 123 -18.01 1.13 4.84
N PRO A 124 -18.35 0.74 6.07
CA PRO A 124 -18.05 1.52 7.27
C PRO A 124 -16.56 1.46 7.62
N ILE A 125 -16.09 2.51 8.31
CA ILE A 125 -14.79 2.50 8.98
C ILE A 125 -14.88 1.54 10.18
N PHE A 126 -13.85 0.72 10.36
CA PHE A 126 -13.76 -0.19 11.49
C PHE A 126 -12.32 -0.27 12.01
N ASP A 127 -12.17 -0.75 13.24
CA ASP A 127 -10.86 -0.99 13.84
C ASP A 127 -10.49 -2.47 13.68
N GLY A 128 -9.24 -2.73 13.30
CA GLY A 128 -8.67 -4.07 13.19
C GLY A 128 -7.41 -4.21 14.02
N ASP A 129 -6.89 -5.44 14.07
CA ASP A 129 -5.66 -5.71 14.79
C ASP A 129 -4.45 -5.04 14.12
N PRO A 130 -3.51 -4.49 14.90
CA PRO A 130 -2.29 -3.95 14.36
C PRO A 130 -1.49 -5.05 13.71
N LYS A 131 -0.72 -4.68 12.68
CA LYS A 131 0.17 -5.65 12.07
C LYS A 131 1.18 -6.08 13.15
N PRO A 132 1.40 -7.39 13.35
CA PRO A 132 2.41 -7.85 14.28
C PRO A 132 3.77 -7.24 13.89
N PRO A 133 4.61 -6.91 14.88
CA PRO A 133 5.92 -6.35 14.61
C PRO A 133 6.70 -7.30 13.69
N VAL A 134 7.40 -6.72 12.71
CA VAL A 134 8.26 -7.48 11.81
C VAL A 134 9.26 -8.27 12.66
N GLY A 135 9.14 -9.60 12.66
CA GLY A 135 10.01 -10.50 13.44
C GLY A 135 9.32 -11.30 14.55
N ALA A 136 8.05 -11.01 14.89
CA ALA A 136 7.27 -11.88 15.76
C ALA A 136 6.69 -13.05 14.93
N ARG A 137 7.33 -14.21 15.00
CA ARG A 137 6.77 -15.52 14.65
C ARG A 137 6.95 -16.46 15.83
#